data_AF-W7TNF4-F1
#
_entry.id   AF-W7TNF4-F1
#
_cell.length_a   1.000
_cell.length_b   1.000
_cell.length_c   1.000
_cell.angle_alpha   90.00
_cell.angle_beta   90.00
_cell.angle_gamma   90.00
#
_symmetry.space_group_name_H-M   'P 1'
#
loop_
_entity.id
_entity.type
_entity.pdbx_description
1 polymer ?
#
loop_
_entity_poly.entity_id
_entity_poly.type
_entity_poly.pdbx_seq_one_letter_code
_entity_poly.pdbx_strand_id
1 'polypeptide(L)'
;MNTGRSCDLSTFAFSMAATAEQLARSIAQDITETQARLDKWLENSRADLEGLEMRHEKALAEMVAERATLLARQAELKGKTDEGTRLSEQRQETLKAIEAEIARLKEKEADLPQELQLARAREKELQEILASKRAALSELSSRQGDYINDLTRGVVMYKHLGLDFERADDNKLRLIFTQLDATNPSREYFFSVHIDEADRYRVEECDPTLDTAMVDGLVAELNQANDFAVFVKKMRRAFKATIKSN
;
A
#
# COMPACT_ATOMS: atom_id res chain seq x y z
N MET A 1 63.18 38.48 151.01
CA MET A 1 63.48 39.28 149.79
C MET A 1 62.39 38.94 148.79
N ASN A 2 61.41 39.84 148.67
CA ASN A 2 61.26 40.75 147.52
C ASN A 2 60.95 39.96 146.24
N THR A 3 59.87 40.13 145.48
CA THR A 3 58.76 41.09 145.40
C THR A 3 57.91 40.51 144.25
N GLY A 4 56.59 40.42 144.36
CA GLY A 4 55.69 41.40 143.75
C GLY A 4 55.61 41.31 142.22
N ARG A 5 54.44 40.88 141.70
CA ARG A 5 53.83 41.25 140.39
C ARG A 5 52.52 40.46 140.26
N SER A 6 51.41 40.98 140.78
CA SER A 6 50.44 41.80 140.03
C SER A 6 50.13 41.19 138.66
N CYS A 7 49.08 40.39 138.60
CA CYS A 7 48.44 39.94 137.36
C CYS A 7 47.82 41.15 136.65
N ASP A 8 48.40 41.60 135.55
CA ASP A 8 47.76 42.57 134.65
C ASP A 8 46.74 41.85 133.74
N LEU A 9 45.47 41.82 134.18
CA LEU A 9 44.34 41.42 133.34
C LEU A 9 44.24 42.24 132.04
N SER A 10 44.83 43.43 131.99
CA SER A 10 44.88 44.31 130.81
C SER A 10 45.78 43.77 129.69
N THR A 11 46.91 43.14 130.02
CA THR A 11 47.85 42.59 129.03
C THR A 11 47.31 41.30 128.40
N PHE A 12 46.59 40.49 129.19
CA PHE A 12 45.93 39.28 128.69
C PHE A 12 44.72 39.62 127.81
N ALA A 13 43.94 40.65 128.17
CA ALA A 13 42.83 41.15 127.35
C ALA A 13 43.32 41.78 126.04
N PHE A 14 44.44 42.53 126.05
CA PHE A 14 45.04 43.10 124.84
C PHE A 14 45.64 42.00 123.92
N SER A 15 46.28 40.98 124.51
CA SER A 15 46.77 39.81 123.77
C SER A 15 45.63 39.00 123.15
N MET A 16 44.53 38.76 123.89
CA MET A 16 43.34 38.10 123.34
C MET A 16 42.67 38.92 122.24
N ALA A 17 42.54 40.24 122.41
CA ALA A 17 42.00 41.13 121.40
C ALA A 17 42.88 41.13 120.11
N ALA A 18 44.20 41.16 120.26
CA ALA A 18 45.13 41.06 119.14
C ALA A 18 45.05 39.70 118.43
N THR A 19 44.90 38.58 119.18
CA THR A 19 44.69 37.25 118.57
C THR A 19 43.34 37.12 117.90
N ALA A 20 42.29 37.75 118.43
CA ALA A 20 40.96 37.77 117.82
C ALA A 20 40.95 38.60 116.54
N GLU A 21 41.68 39.73 116.52
CA GLU A 21 41.85 40.55 115.32
C GLU A 21 42.69 39.85 114.25
N GLN A 22 43.75 39.13 114.65
CA GLN A 22 44.56 38.32 113.74
C GLN A 22 43.75 37.14 113.15
N LEU A 23 42.94 36.47 113.96
CA LEU A 23 42.03 35.42 113.51
C LEU A 23 40.96 35.96 112.57
N ALA A 24 40.37 37.12 112.87
CA ALA A 24 39.41 37.79 111.99
C ALA A 24 40.02 38.17 110.64
N ARG A 25 41.29 38.63 110.62
CA ARG A 25 42.02 38.88 109.37
C ARG A 25 42.31 37.60 108.59
N SER A 26 42.69 36.51 109.27
CA SER A 26 42.89 35.19 108.63
C SER A 26 41.61 34.68 107.99
N ILE A 27 40.48 34.73 108.72
CA ILE A 27 39.17 34.31 108.22
C ILE A 27 38.75 35.19 107.04
N ALA A 28 38.95 36.51 107.12
CA ALA A 28 38.65 37.41 106.00
C ALA A 28 39.49 37.07 104.77
N GLN A 29 40.78 36.75 104.95
CA GLN A 29 41.65 36.31 103.85
C GLN A 29 41.17 34.98 103.25
N ASP A 30 40.87 33.98 104.08
CA ASP A 30 40.35 32.67 103.64
C ASP A 30 39.01 32.82 102.90
N ILE A 31 38.13 33.73 103.35
CA ILE A 31 36.89 34.08 102.65
C ILE A 31 37.20 34.67 101.29
N THR A 32 38.13 35.63 101.18
CA THR A 32 38.50 36.22 99.88
C THR A 32 39.16 35.22 98.94
N GLU A 33 40.00 34.31 99.46
CA GLU A 33 40.65 33.27 98.66
C GLU A 33 39.66 32.22 98.16
N THR A 34 38.70 31.81 99.00
CA THR A 34 37.64 30.86 98.62
C THR A 34 36.66 31.48 97.63
N GLN A 35 36.31 32.76 97.81
CA GLN A 35 35.53 33.54 96.83
C GLN A 35 36.24 33.58 95.47
N ALA A 36 37.53 33.94 95.43
CA ALA A 36 38.30 33.99 94.19
C ALA A 36 38.41 32.61 93.50
N ARG A 37 38.57 31.52 94.27
CA ARG A 37 38.57 30.14 93.72
C ARG A 37 37.21 29.75 93.16
N LEU A 38 36.13 30.12 93.85
CA LEU A 38 34.77 29.86 93.41
C LEU A 38 34.45 30.64 92.13
N ASP A 39 34.81 31.92 92.08
CA ASP A 39 34.60 32.76 90.89
C ASP A 39 35.35 32.20 89.68
N LYS A 40 36.61 31.78 89.87
CA LYS A 40 37.39 31.13 88.81
C LYS A 40 36.79 29.79 88.37
N TRP A 41 36.27 29.00 89.32
CA TRP A 41 35.59 27.75 89.00
C TRP A 41 34.27 27.99 88.24
N LEU A 42 33.50 29.01 88.62
CA LEU A 42 32.27 29.42 87.93
C LEU A 42 32.58 29.93 86.51
N GLU A 43 33.63 30.72 86.32
CA GLU A 43 34.07 31.22 85.02
C GLU A 43 34.53 30.08 84.11
N ASN A 44 35.33 29.14 84.63
CA ASN A 44 35.74 27.95 83.88
C ASN A 44 34.54 27.05 83.53
N SER A 45 33.64 26.81 84.48
CA SER A 45 32.46 25.96 84.25
C SER A 45 31.52 26.60 83.23
N ARG A 46 31.39 27.93 83.24
CA ARG A 46 30.63 28.67 82.24
C ARG A 46 31.28 28.57 80.85
N ALA A 47 32.59 28.77 80.76
CA ALA A 47 33.32 28.64 79.50
C ALA A 47 33.23 27.21 78.92
N ASP A 48 33.28 26.19 79.78
CA ASP A 48 33.11 24.79 79.38
C ASP A 48 31.69 24.51 78.85
N LEU A 49 30.66 25.05 79.50
CA LEU A 49 29.27 24.94 79.05
C LEU A 49 29.05 25.67 77.72
N GLU A 50 29.54 26.90 77.57
CA GLU A 50 29.46 27.66 76.32
C GLU A 50 30.22 26.94 75.18
N GLY A 51 31.39 26.36 75.48
CA GLY A 51 32.14 25.55 74.53
C GLY A 51 31.48 24.21 74.18
N LEU A 52 30.72 23.62 75.10
CA LEU A 52 29.92 22.41 74.84
C LEU A 52 28.69 22.75 73.97
N GLU A 53 27.99 23.84 74.29
CA GLU A 53 26.83 24.34 73.54
C GLU A 53 27.22 24.66 72.09
N MET A 54 28.30 25.42 71.87
CA MET A 54 28.80 25.71 70.52
C MET A 54 29.15 24.44 69.73
N ARG A 55 29.76 23.43 70.37
CA ARG A 55 30.09 22.16 69.71
C ARG A 55 28.83 21.39 69.33
N HIS A 56 27.84 21.35 70.20
CA HIS A 56 26.55 20.72 69.90
C HIS A 56 25.81 21.43 68.79
N GLU A 57 25.74 22.77 68.83
CA GLU A 57 25.08 23.56 67.80
C GLU A 57 25.72 23.34 66.43
N LYS A 58 27.06 23.34 66.38
CA LYS A 58 27.81 23.02 65.15
C LYS A 58 27.51 21.61 64.65
N ALA A 59 27.56 20.60 65.54
CA ALA A 59 27.27 19.22 65.17
C ALA A 59 25.83 19.04 64.68
N LEU A 60 24.85 19.70 65.31
CA LEU A 60 23.46 19.68 64.86
C LEU A 60 23.30 20.34 63.48
N ALA A 61 23.96 21.47 63.23
CA ALA A 61 23.95 22.13 61.94
C ALA A 61 24.54 21.24 60.83
N GLU A 62 25.67 20.57 61.11
CA GLU A 62 26.30 19.61 60.19
C GLU A 62 25.39 18.42 59.89
N MET A 63 24.77 17.82 60.91
CA MET A 63 23.83 16.70 60.75
C MET A 63 22.56 17.10 59.98
N VAL A 64 22.06 18.32 60.20
CA VAL A 64 20.91 18.85 59.45
C VAL A 64 21.26 19.06 57.98
N ALA A 65 22.46 19.61 57.70
CA ALA A 65 22.94 19.77 56.33
C ALA A 65 23.15 18.42 55.63
N GLU A 66 23.76 17.45 56.31
CA GLU A 66 23.95 16.10 55.78
C GLU A 66 22.60 15.43 55.49
N ARG A 67 21.64 15.50 56.42
CA ARG A 67 20.27 15.00 56.21
C ARG A 67 19.60 15.64 55.00
N ALA A 68 19.76 16.95 54.80
CA ALA A 68 19.20 17.63 53.64
C ALA A 68 19.80 17.11 52.31
N THR A 69 21.12 16.92 52.26
CA THR A 69 21.78 16.35 51.06
C THR A 69 21.38 14.90 50.79
N LEU A 70 21.25 14.08 51.83
CA LEU A 70 20.81 12.69 51.71
C LEU A 70 19.35 12.60 51.21
N LEU A 71 18.46 13.46 51.69
CA LEU A 71 17.08 13.53 51.21
C LEU A 71 17.01 13.95 49.74
N ALA A 72 17.81 14.94 49.33
CA ALA A 72 17.90 15.36 47.93
C ALA A 72 18.38 14.20 47.03
N ARG A 73 19.43 13.49 47.45
CA ARG A 73 19.95 12.32 46.73
C ARG A 73 18.94 11.18 46.67
N GLN A 74 18.20 10.94 47.76
CA GLN A 74 17.14 9.92 47.78
C GLN A 74 16.04 10.25 46.78
N ALA A 75 15.62 11.52 46.69
CA ALA A 75 14.64 11.96 45.71
C ALA A 75 15.14 11.78 44.26
N GLU A 76 16.40 12.12 44.00
CA GLU A 76 17.03 11.93 42.68
C GLU A 76 17.08 10.46 42.27
N LEU A 77 17.52 9.58 43.18
CA LEU A 77 17.61 8.13 42.92
C LEU A 77 16.23 7.51 42.69
N LYS A 78 15.20 7.95 43.43
CA LYS A 78 13.81 7.54 43.17
C LYS A 78 13.37 7.98 41.78
N GLY A 79 13.59 9.24 41.42
CA GLY A 79 13.27 9.76 40.08
C GLY A 79 13.93 8.96 38.95
N LYS A 80 15.21 8.63 39.09
CA LYS A 80 15.95 7.78 38.13
C LYS A 80 15.40 6.35 38.05
N THR A 81 14.97 5.80 39.19
CA THR A 81 14.37 4.46 39.24
C THR A 81 13.03 4.47 38.52
N ASP A 82 12.17 5.45 38.79
CA ASP A 82 10.86 5.60 38.16
C ASP A 82 10.97 5.87 36.65
N GLU A 83 11.97 6.64 36.22
CA GLU A 83 12.26 6.84 34.79
C GLU A 83 12.74 5.54 34.14
N GLY A 84 13.62 4.80 34.80
CA GLY A 84 14.11 3.50 34.34
C GLY A 84 13.00 2.46 34.19
N THR A 85 12.08 2.37 35.15
CA THR A 85 10.93 1.46 35.06
C THR A 85 10.01 1.83 33.92
N ARG A 86 9.65 3.12 33.78
CA ARG A 86 8.84 3.61 32.65
C ARG A 86 9.46 3.29 31.30
N LEU A 87 10.76 3.54 31.15
CA LEU A 87 11.47 3.23 29.90
C LEU A 87 11.50 1.72 29.63
N SER A 88 11.67 0.91 30.67
CA SER A 88 11.64 -0.55 30.54
C SER A 88 10.25 -1.05 30.12
N GLU A 89 9.18 -0.50 30.69
CA GLU A 89 7.80 -0.82 30.33
C GLU A 89 7.51 -0.46 28.86
N GLN A 90 7.87 0.75 28.43
CA GLN A 90 7.73 1.18 27.04
C GLN A 90 8.52 0.28 26.07
N ARG A 91 9.75 -0.10 26.44
CA ARG A 91 10.53 -1.05 25.63
C ARG A 91 9.86 -2.42 25.56
N GLN A 92 9.27 -2.89 26.65
CA GLN A 92 8.59 -4.17 26.67
C GLN A 92 7.31 -4.16 25.83
N GLU A 93 6.55 -3.06 25.84
CA GLU A 93 5.40 -2.88 24.97
C GLU A 93 5.78 -2.83 23.49
N THR A 94 6.83 -2.08 23.15
CA THR A 94 7.33 -2.03 21.77
C THR A 94 7.86 -3.37 21.29
N LEU A 95 8.56 -4.13 22.13
CA LEU A 95 8.98 -5.51 21.81
C LEU A 95 7.78 -6.42 21.54
N LYS A 96 6.76 -6.40 22.40
CA LYS A 96 5.54 -7.20 22.18
C LYS A 96 4.82 -6.83 20.88
N ALA A 97 4.76 -5.54 20.54
CA ALA A 97 4.17 -5.07 19.30
C ALA A 97 4.96 -5.57 18.07
N ILE A 98 6.30 -5.52 18.13
CA ILE A 98 7.18 -6.04 17.07
C ILE A 98 7.04 -7.56 16.95
N GLU A 99 6.99 -8.30 18.05
CA GLU A 99 6.80 -9.75 18.05
C GLU A 99 5.46 -10.15 17.42
N ALA A 100 4.38 -9.43 17.74
CA ALA A 100 3.07 -9.64 17.13
C ALA A 100 3.10 -9.38 15.61
N GLU A 101 3.79 -8.32 15.16
CA GLU A 101 3.92 -8.03 13.74
C GLU A 101 4.79 -9.07 13.01
N ILE A 102 5.88 -9.54 13.62
CA ILE A 102 6.69 -10.64 13.08
C ILE A 102 5.85 -11.91 12.93
N ALA A 103 5.02 -12.25 13.93
CA ALA A 103 4.15 -13.41 13.85
C ALA A 103 3.15 -13.28 12.68
N ARG A 104 2.54 -12.11 12.52
CA ARG A 104 1.62 -11.80 11.41
C ARG A 104 2.30 -11.89 10.05
N LEU A 105 3.53 -11.39 9.94
CA LEU A 105 4.30 -11.46 8.70
C LEU A 105 4.71 -12.89 8.35
N LYS A 106 5.08 -13.71 9.34
CA LYS A 106 5.39 -15.13 9.14
C LYS A 106 4.18 -15.94 8.67
N GLU A 107 3.00 -15.66 9.20
CA GLU A 107 1.76 -16.29 8.72
C GLU A 107 1.51 -15.98 7.25
N LYS A 108 1.63 -14.70 6.86
CA LYS A 108 1.51 -14.29 5.45
C LYS A 108 2.59 -14.90 4.57
N GLU A 109 3.83 -15.00 5.05
CA GLU A 109 4.92 -15.64 4.32
C GLU A 109 4.66 -17.14 4.12
N ALA A 110 4.00 -17.81 5.07
CA ALA A 110 3.62 -19.21 4.94
C ALA A 110 2.51 -19.45 3.89
N ASP A 111 1.58 -18.51 3.75
CA ASP A 111 0.47 -18.60 2.78
C ASP A 111 0.88 -18.25 1.35
N LEU A 112 1.87 -17.35 1.19
CA LEU A 112 2.29 -16.82 -0.11
C LEU A 112 2.73 -17.89 -1.13
N PRO A 113 3.46 -18.97 -0.77
CA PRO A 113 3.78 -20.06 -1.68
C PRO A 113 2.55 -20.77 -2.25
N GLN A 114 1.51 -20.97 -1.43
CA GLN A 114 0.27 -21.60 -1.87
C GLN A 114 -0.48 -20.69 -2.85
N GLU A 115 -0.58 -19.39 -2.54
CA GLU A 115 -1.17 -18.41 -3.45
C GLU A 115 -0.41 -18.36 -4.78
N LEU A 116 0.92 -18.37 -4.75
CA LEU A 116 1.76 -18.39 -5.94
C LEU A 116 1.56 -19.65 -6.78
N GLN A 117 1.44 -20.82 -6.14
CA GLN A 117 1.13 -22.06 -6.85
C GLN A 117 -0.24 -22.01 -7.50
N LEU A 118 -1.25 -21.51 -6.81
CA LEU A 118 -2.61 -21.37 -7.35
C LEU A 118 -2.67 -20.37 -8.51
N ALA A 119 -1.95 -19.25 -8.40
CA ALA A 119 -1.83 -18.27 -9.47
C ALA A 119 -1.14 -18.86 -10.70
N ARG A 120 -0.03 -19.61 -10.52
CA ARG A 120 0.67 -20.30 -11.62
C ARG A 120 -0.20 -21.37 -12.30
N ALA A 121 -0.95 -22.14 -11.53
CA ALA A 121 -1.88 -23.13 -12.06
C ALA A 121 -2.96 -22.47 -12.93
N ARG A 122 -3.54 -21.37 -12.43
CA ARG A 122 -4.53 -20.57 -13.17
C ARG A 122 -3.97 -19.92 -14.42
N GLU A 123 -2.74 -19.41 -14.36
CA GLU A 123 -2.05 -18.86 -15.53
C GLU A 123 -1.90 -19.93 -16.62
N LYS A 124 -1.46 -21.14 -16.25
CA LYS A 124 -1.29 -22.25 -17.18
C LYS A 124 -2.63 -22.64 -17.83
N GLU A 125 -3.70 -22.77 -17.04
CA GLU A 125 -5.03 -23.07 -17.56
C GLU A 125 -5.51 -22.00 -18.57
N LEU A 126 -5.33 -20.72 -18.24
CA LEU A 126 -5.70 -19.62 -19.13
C LEU A 126 -4.87 -19.62 -20.42
N GLN A 127 -3.58 -19.94 -20.34
CA GLN A 127 -2.72 -20.07 -21.52
C GLN A 127 -3.18 -21.21 -22.43
N GLU A 128 -3.57 -22.37 -21.88
CA GLU A 128 -4.12 -23.49 -22.65
C GLU A 128 -5.44 -23.11 -23.33
N ILE A 129 -6.35 -22.43 -22.61
CA ILE A 129 -7.61 -21.94 -23.18
C ILE A 129 -7.35 -20.93 -24.31
N LEU A 130 -6.42 -20.00 -24.11
CA LEU A 130 -6.07 -19.01 -25.14
C LEU A 130 -5.44 -19.68 -26.37
N ALA A 131 -4.57 -20.67 -26.19
CA ALA A 131 -3.98 -21.43 -27.29
C ALA A 131 -5.06 -22.17 -28.09
N SER A 132 -6.00 -22.84 -27.42
CA SER A 132 -7.13 -23.52 -28.05
C SER A 132 -8.02 -22.55 -28.84
N LYS A 133 -8.39 -21.41 -28.24
CA LYS A 133 -9.20 -20.39 -28.92
C LYS A 133 -8.49 -19.78 -30.13
N ARG A 134 -7.19 -19.52 -30.03
CA ARG A 134 -6.38 -19.05 -31.16
C ARG A 134 -6.34 -20.06 -32.30
N ALA A 135 -6.15 -21.34 -31.99
CA ALA A 135 -6.17 -22.41 -32.99
C ALA A 135 -7.54 -22.47 -33.71
N ALA A 136 -8.65 -22.44 -32.94
CA ALA A 136 -10.00 -22.45 -33.51
C ALA A 136 -10.29 -21.23 -34.40
N LEU A 137 -9.87 -20.03 -33.97
CA LEU A 137 -10.01 -18.81 -34.78
C LEU A 137 -9.18 -18.89 -36.07
N SER A 138 -7.95 -19.40 -35.99
CA SER A 138 -7.09 -19.58 -37.16
C SER A 138 -7.72 -20.54 -38.17
N GLU A 139 -8.28 -21.66 -37.69
CA GLU A 139 -8.95 -22.63 -38.55
C GLU A 139 -10.21 -22.04 -39.21
N LEU A 140 -11.04 -21.31 -38.46
CA LEU A 140 -12.21 -20.63 -39.00
C LEU A 140 -11.82 -19.60 -40.07
N SER A 141 -10.77 -18.82 -39.79
CA SER A 141 -10.27 -17.78 -40.71
C SER A 141 -9.71 -18.40 -42.00
N SER A 142 -8.99 -19.52 -41.88
CA SER A 142 -8.51 -20.28 -43.04
C SER A 142 -9.67 -20.78 -43.90
N ARG A 143 -10.66 -21.44 -43.29
CA ARG A 143 -11.84 -21.96 -44.01
C ARG A 143 -12.63 -20.84 -44.71
N GLN A 144 -12.77 -19.69 -44.05
CA GLN A 144 -13.43 -18.53 -44.64
C GLN A 144 -12.61 -17.96 -45.82
N GLY A 145 -11.28 -17.88 -45.68
CA GLY A 145 -10.37 -17.47 -46.74
C GLY A 145 -10.47 -18.38 -47.96
N ASP A 146 -10.46 -19.70 -47.74
CA ASP A 146 -10.59 -20.70 -48.80
C ASP A 146 -11.94 -20.57 -49.53
N TYR A 147 -13.04 -20.43 -48.79
CA TYR A 147 -14.37 -20.24 -49.37
C TYR A 147 -14.48 -18.96 -50.23
N ILE A 148 -13.94 -17.84 -49.74
CA ILE A 148 -13.93 -16.57 -50.49
C ILE A 148 -13.05 -16.71 -51.73
N ASN A 149 -11.91 -17.38 -51.64
CA ASN A 149 -11.00 -17.60 -52.76
C ASN A 149 -11.68 -18.44 -53.85
N ASP A 150 -12.35 -19.54 -53.48
CA ASP A 150 -13.08 -20.39 -54.42
C ASP A 150 -14.22 -19.65 -55.12
N LEU A 151 -15.01 -18.86 -54.37
CA LEU A 151 -16.07 -18.05 -54.96
C LEU A 151 -15.52 -16.98 -55.91
N THR A 152 -14.46 -16.30 -55.51
CA THR A 152 -13.78 -15.27 -56.32
C THR A 152 -13.23 -15.89 -57.60
N ARG A 153 -12.59 -17.06 -57.50
CA ARG A 153 -12.06 -17.81 -58.64
C ARG A 153 -13.17 -18.23 -59.60
N GLY A 154 -14.33 -18.67 -59.07
CA GLY A 154 -15.51 -18.97 -59.88
C GLY A 154 -15.99 -17.76 -60.68
N VAL A 155 -16.17 -16.62 -60.02
CA VAL A 155 -16.61 -15.36 -60.68
C VAL A 155 -15.60 -14.90 -61.74
N VAL A 156 -14.30 -14.93 -61.43
CA VAL A 156 -13.24 -14.57 -62.39
C VAL A 156 -13.22 -15.53 -63.59
N MET A 157 -13.43 -16.83 -63.37
CA MET A 157 -13.48 -17.82 -64.46
C MET A 157 -14.65 -17.55 -65.43
N TYR A 158 -15.82 -17.18 -64.92
CA TYR A 158 -16.94 -16.80 -65.78
C TYR A 158 -16.63 -15.55 -66.62
N LYS A 159 -15.98 -14.54 -66.03
CA LYS A 159 -15.52 -13.35 -66.79
C LYS A 159 -14.57 -13.73 -67.93
N HIS A 160 -13.67 -14.69 -67.72
CA HIS A 160 -12.80 -15.20 -68.79
C HIS A 160 -13.56 -15.87 -69.94
N LEU A 161 -14.72 -16.49 -69.67
CA LEU A 161 -15.59 -17.08 -70.70
C LEU A 161 -16.43 -16.04 -71.48
N GLY A 162 -16.21 -14.75 -71.17
CA GLY A 162 -16.98 -13.63 -71.72
C GLY A 162 -18.41 -13.60 -71.17
N LEU A 163 -18.60 -13.97 -69.90
CA LEU A 163 -19.88 -13.87 -69.21
C LEU A 163 -19.67 -13.17 -67.86
N ASP A 164 -20.38 -12.08 -67.62
CA ASP A 164 -20.40 -11.36 -66.35
C ASP A 164 -21.82 -11.34 -65.78
N PHE A 165 -21.90 -11.26 -64.44
CA PHE A 165 -23.15 -11.20 -63.71
C PHE A 165 -23.21 -9.89 -62.95
N GLU A 166 -24.22 -9.09 -63.25
CA GLU A 166 -24.48 -7.82 -62.57
C GLU A 166 -25.83 -7.90 -61.85
N ARG A 167 -25.87 -7.53 -60.59
CA ARG A 167 -27.12 -7.38 -59.86
C ARG A 167 -27.67 -5.99 -60.17
N ALA A 168 -28.75 -5.93 -60.94
CA ALA A 168 -29.47 -4.70 -61.21
C ALA A 168 -30.49 -4.41 -60.09
N ASP A 169 -31.04 -3.21 -60.09
CA ASP A 169 -32.08 -2.79 -59.15
C ASP A 169 -33.33 -3.70 -59.25
N ASP A 170 -34.16 -3.74 -58.20
CA ASP A 170 -35.41 -4.53 -58.10
C ASP A 170 -35.27 -6.07 -58.20
N ASN A 171 -34.21 -6.65 -57.61
CA ASN A 171 -33.96 -8.11 -57.61
C ASN A 171 -33.78 -8.72 -59.03
N LYS A 172 -33.31 -7.92 -59.98
CA LYS A 172 -33.01 -8.36 -61.34
C LYS A 172 -31.56 -8.84 -61.45
N LEU A 173 -31.35 -9.94 -62.15
CA LEU A 173 -30.04 -10.45 -62.52
C LEU A 173 -29.76 -10.14 -63.98
N ARG A 174 -28.77 -9.29 -64.25
CA ARG A 174 -28.30 -8.98 -65.59
C ARG A 174 -27.13 -9.89 -65.95
N LEU A 175 -27.24 -10.56 -67.09
CA LEU A 175 -26.20 -11.40 -67.66
C LEU A 175 -25.60 -10.69 -68.86
N ILE A 176 -24.30 -10.41 -68.79
CA ILE A 176 -23.57 -9.64 -69.80
C ILE A 176 -22.63 -10.59 -70.53
N PHE A 177 -22.81 -10.74 -71.83
CA PHE A 177 -21.90 -11.47 -72.69
C PHE A 177 -20.95 -10.52 -73.41
N THR A 178 -19.68 -10.90 -73.45
CA THR A 178 -18.63 -10.27 -74.26
C THR A 178 -17.98 -11.34 -75.15
N GLN A 179 -17.08 -10.93 -76.05
CA GLN A 179 -16.36 -11.82 -76.97
C GLN A 179 -17.28 -12.60 -77.94
N LEU A 180 -18.48 -12.07 -78.23
CA LEU A 180 -19.38 -12.65 -79.23
C LEU A 180 -19.08 -12.18 -80.66
N ASP A 181 -18.58 -10.96 -80.79
CA ASP A 181 -18.20 -10.32 -82.05
C ASP A 181 -16.68 -10.39 -82.24
N ALA A 182 -16.23 -10.99 -83.34
CA ALA A 182 -14.81 -11.12 -83.65
C ALA A 182 -14.15 -9.78 -84.05
N THR A 183 -14.94 -8.82 -84.52
CA THR A 183 -14.46 -7.49 -84.93
C THR A 183 -14.39 -6.53 -83.75
N ASN A 184 -15.28 -6.70 -82.76
CA ASN A 184 -15.27 -5.94 -81.51
C ASN A 184 -15.52 -6.86 -80.30
N PRO A 185 -14.46 -7.52 -79.78
CA PRO A 185 -14.59 -8.46 -78.66
C PRO A 185 -15.08 -7.82 -77.35
N SER A 186 -14.92 -6.50 -77.20
CA SER A 186 -15.37 -5.75 -76.01
C SER A 186 -16.84 -5.35 -76.08
N ARG A 187 -17.54 -5.60 -77.20
CA ARG A 187 -18.96 -5.28 -77.31
C ARG A 187 -19.78 -6.15 -76.37
N GLU A 188 -20.62 -5.50 -75.57
CA GLU A 188 -21.51 -6.12 -74.60
C GLU A 188 -22.86 -6.48 -75.24
N TYR A 189 -23.37 -7.64 -74.86
CA TYR A 189 -24.69 -8.15 -75.21
C TYR A 189 -25.33 -8.63 -73.92
N PHE A 190 -26.43 -8.06 -73.48
CA PHE A 190 -26.99 -8.38 -72.17
C PHE A 190 -28.48 -8.66 -72.21
N PHE A 191 -28.92 -9.38 -71.18
CA PHE A 191 -30.33 -9.49 -70.86
C PHE A 191 -30.53 -9.53 -69.34
N SER A 192 -31.68 -9.04 -68.88
CA SER A 192 -32.05 -8.96 -67.46
C SER A 192 -33.17 -9.96 -67.17
N VAL A 193 -32.97 -10.80 -66.16
CA VAL A 193 -33.94 -11.80 -65.68
C VAL A 193 -34.38 -11.47 -64.28
N HIS A 194 -35.67 -11.63 -64.00
CA HIS A 194 -36.20 -11.68 -62.64
C HIS A 194 -37.11 -12.90 -62.47
N ILE A 195 -37.36 -13.25 -61.21
CA ILE A 195 -38.32 -14.27 -60.82
C ILE A 195 -39.55 -13.54 -60.31
N ASP A 196 -40.72 -13.84 -60.87
CA ASP A 196 -42.00 -13.24 -60.48
C ASP A 196 -42.56 -13.83 -59.17
N GLU A 197 -43.65 -13.27 -58.65
CA GLU A 197 -44.32 -13.75 -57.42
C GLU A 197 -44.87 -15.19 -57.54
N ALA A 198 -44.96 -15.73 -58.76
CA ALA A 198 -45.39 -17.09 -59.04
C ALA A 198 -44.20 -18.05 -59.27
N ASP A 199 -43.00 -17.64 -58.87
CA ASP A 199 -41.74 -18.40 -59.01
C ASP A 199 -41.38 -18.73 -60.47
N ARG A 200 -41.75 -17.84 -61.41
CA ARG A 200 -41.45 -17.98 -62.84
C ARG A 200 -40.43 -16.95 -63.31
N TYR A 201 -39.48 -17.41 -64.11
CA TYR A 201 -38.49 -16.57 -64.79
C TYR A 201 -39.16 -15.70 -65.86
N ARG A 202 -38.76 -14.43 -65.88
CA ARG A 202 -39.14 -13.45 -66.91
C ARG A 202 -37.92 -12.68 -67.36
N VAL A 203 -37.82 -12.44 -68.67
CA VAL A 203 -36.82 -11.55 -69.27
C VAL A 203 -37.48 -10.19 -69.50
N GLU A 204 -36.86 -9.11 -69.02
CA GLU A 204 -37.40 -7.76 -69.19
C GLU A 204 -36.60 -6.91 -70.17
N GLU A 205 -35.28 -6.90 -70.01
CA GLU A 205 -34.38 -6.13 -70.85
C GLU A 205 -33.54 -7.09 -71.69
N CYS A 206 -33.34 -6.78 -72.97
CA CYS A 206 -32.49 -7.54 -73.86
C CYS A 206 -31.89 -6.59 -74.90
N ASP A 207 -30.57 -6.46 -74.92
CA ASP A 207 -29.83 -5.62 -75.84
C ASP A 207 -28.66 -6.42 -76.45
N PRO A 208 -28.59 -6.58 -77.78
CA PRO A 208 -29.52 -6.11 -78.82
C PRO A 208 -30.89 -6.80 -78.76
N THR A 209 -31.93 -6.11 -79.21
CA THR A 209 -33.30 -6.64 -79.25
C THR A 209 -33.36 -7.91 -80.10
N LEU A 210 -33.72 -9.02 -79.46
CA LEU A 210 -33.99 -10.30 -80.13
C LEU A 210 -35.48 -10.41 -80.48
N ASP A 211 -35.81 -11.34 -81.38
CA ASP A 211 -37.22 -11.63 -81.71
C ASP A 211 -37.99 -12.07 -80.45
N THR A 212 -39.07 -11.36 -80.13
CA THR A 212 -39.86 -11.56 -78.91
C THR A 212 -40.47 -12.96 -78.88
N ALA A 213 -40.92 -13.48 -80.02
CA ALA A 213 -41.48 -14.84 -80.10
C ALA A 213 -40.44 -15.93 -79.78
N MET A 214 -39.18 -15.70 -80.15
CA MET A 214 -38.08 -16.60 -79.82
C MET A 214 -37.76 -16.55 -78.32
N VAL A 215 -37.63 -15.35 -77.75
CA VAL A 215 -37.29 -15.16 -76.33
C VAL A 215 -38.38 -15.76 -75.43
N ASP A 216 -39.67 -15.51 -75.74
CA ASP A 216 -40.79 -16.06 -74.99
C ASP A 216 -40.83 -17.59 -75.05
N GLY A 217 -40.49 -18.19 -76.20
CA GLY A 217 -40.34 -19.64 -76.34
C GLY A 217 -39.22 -20.20 -75.45
N LEU A 218 -38.06 -19.52 -75.41
CA LEU A 218 -36.94 -19.92 -74.55
C LEU A 218 -37.27 -19.77 -73.05
N VAL A 219 -38.02 -18.73 -72.67
CA VAL A 219 -38.48 -18.50 -71.30
C VAL A 219 -39.53 -19.54 -70.89
N ALA A 220 -40.43 -19.95 -71.80
CA ALA A 220 -41.38 -21.03 -71.54
C ALA A 220 -40.66 -22.37 -71.29
N GLU A 221 -39.64 -22.70 -72.10
CA GLU A 221 -38.80 -23.87 -71.88
C GLU A 221 -38.03 -23.80 -70.56
N LEU A 222 -37.50 -22.62 -70.20
CA LEU A 222 -36.81 -22.40 -68.92
C LEU A 222 -37.76 -22.65 -67.73
N ASN A 223 -38.97 -22.09 -67.77
CA ASN A 223 -39.97 -22.28 -66.73
C ASN A 223 -40.49 -23.72 -66.63
N GLN A 224 -40.38 -24.52 -67.69
CA GLN A 224 -40.77 -25.94 -67.69
C GLN A 224 -39.64 -26.87 -67.22
N ALA A 225 -38.42 -26.68 -67.72
CA ALA A 225 -37.29 -27.57 -67.46
C ALA A 225 -36.41 -27.14 -66.27
N ASN A 226 -36.55 -25.90 -65.82
CA ASN A 226 -35.74 -25.26 -64.78
C ASN A 226 -34.22 -25.36 -65.01
N ASP A 227 -33.78 -25.41 -66.27
CA ASP A 227 -32.37 -25.48 -66.66
C ASP A 227 -31.86 -24.12 -67.14
N PHE A 228 -31.42 -23.31 -66.19
CA PHE A 228 -30.88 -21.98 -66.45
C PHE A 228 -29.61 -22.02 -67.31
N ALA A 229 -28.76 -23.05 -67.16
CA ALA A 229 -27.52 -23.15 -67.92
C ALA A 229 -27.79 -23.37 -69.42
N VAL A 230 -28.78 -24.21 -69.76
CA VAL A 230 -29.21 -24.41 -71.16
C VAL A 230 -29.81 -23.14 -71.73
N PHE A 231 -30.63 -22.43 -70.96
CA PHE A 231 -31.19 -21.14 -71.35
C PHE A 231 -30.12 -20.11 -71.68
N VAL A 232 -29.13 -19.89 -70.80
CA VAL A 232 -28.00 -18.97 -71.02
C VAL A 232 -27.22 -19.33 -72.29
N LYS A 233 -26.98 -20.63 -72.54
CA LYS A 233 -26.32 -21.11 -73.78
C LYS A 233 -27.15 -20.81 -75.04
N LYS A 234 -28.47 -20.97 -74.97
CA LYS A 234 -29.39 -20.67 -76.09
C LYS A 234 -29.44 -19.16 -76.35
N MET A 235 -29.54 -18.34 -75.31
CA MET A 235 -29.45 -16.87 -75.42
C MET A 235 -28.13 -16.41 -76.04
N ARG A 236 -26.99 -16.98 -75.61
CA ARG A 236 -25.68 -16.69 -76.21
C ARG A 236 -25.62 -17.03 -77.70
N ARG A 237 -26.27 -18.13 -78.12
CA ARG A 237 -26.37 -18.50 -79.55
C ARG A 237 -27.27 -17.55 -80.33
N ALA A 238 -28.38 -17.11 -79.74
CA ALA A 238 -29.27 -16.13 -80.35
C ALA A 238 -28.54 -14.80 -80.62
N PHE A 239 -27.82 -14.27 -79.62
CA PHE A 239 -26.97 -13.08 -79.81
C PHE A 239 -25.87 -13.28 -80.85
N LYS A 240 -25.28 -14.48 -80.95
CA LYS A 240 -24.29 -14.76 -81.99
C LYS A 240 -24.91 -14.83 -83.40
N ALA A 241 -26.16 -15.28 -83.50
CA ALA A 241 -26.86 -15.36 -84.77
C ALA A 241 -27.21 -13.99 -85.34
N THR A 242 -27.54 -13.01 -84.48
CA THR A 242 -27.79 -11.62 -84.92
C THR A 242 -26.54 -10.95 -85.50
N ILE A 243 -25.35 -11.33 -85.05
CA ILE A 243 -24.07 -10.85 -85.61
C ILE A 243 -23.81 -11.45 -87.00
N LYS A 244 -24.22 -12.70 -87.25
CA LYS A 244 -24.01 -13.38 -88.54
C LYS A 244 -25.02 -13.00 -89.62
N SER A 245 -26.14 -12.41 -89.23
CA SER A 245 -27.25 -12.07 -90.13
C SER A 245 -27.21 -10.62 -90.63
N ASN A 246 -26.15 -9.88 -90.28
CA ASN A 246 -25.76 -8.57 -90.80
C ASN A 246 -24.47 -8.73 -91.61
#